data_AF-A0A4Y3R0J8-F1
#
_entry.id   AF-A0A4Y3R0J8-F1
#
_cell.length_a   1.000
_cell.length_b   1.000
_cell.length_c   1.000
_cell.angle_alpha   90.00
_cell.angle_beta   90.00
_cell.angle_gamma   90.00
#
_symmetry.space_group_name_H-M   'P 1'
#
loop_
_entity.id
_entity.type
_entity.pdbx_description
1 polymer ?
#
loop_
_entity_poly.entity_id
_entity_poly.type
_entity_poly.pdbx_seq_one_letter_code
_entity_poly.pdbx_strand_id
1 'polypeptide(L)'
;MTLPAHAADIVTTIRNFSPGMESRRWNDSQFSQITFIGCGPRGARSVQVKMRQDKAWQPDPHRGTKTFTKCFRNTNPASYSRGTWHKLPKGKYYFQIGSIKGAKVVDVYQVRIRPKK
;
A
#
# COMPACT_ATOMS: atom_id res chain seq x y z
N MET A 1 -28.42 4.54 9.45
CA MET A 1 -27.62 3.31 9.22
C MET A 1 -26.17 3.63 9.52
N THR A 2 -25.71 3.34 10.73
CA THR A 2 -24.35 3.65 11.17
C THR A 2 -23.45 2.51 10.75
N LEU A 3 -22.56 2.73 9.78
CA LEU A 3 -21.52 1.75 9.45
C LEU A 3 -20.71 1.48 10.73
N PRO A 4 -20.43 0.21 11.08
CA PRO A 4 -19.66 -0.10 12.27
C PRO A 4 -18.31 0.61 12.16
N ALA A 5 -17.89 1.28 13.23
CA ALA A 5 -16.61 1.95 13.32
C ALA A 5 -15.48 0.90 13.29
N HIS A 6 -15.12 0.42 12.09
CA HIS A 6 -13.78 -0.08 11.83
C HIS A 6 -12.82 1.07 12.11
N ALA A 7 -11.65 0.76 12.70
CA ALA A 7 -10.60 1.74 12.93
C ALA A 7 -10.45 2.66 11.70
N ALA A 8 -10.44 3.98 11.89
CA ALA A 8 -10.50 4.94 10.80
C ALA A 8 -9.46 4.57 9.71
N ASP A 9 -9.93 4.39 8.47
CA ASP A 9 -9.08 4.10 7.32
C ASP A 9 -7.99 5.19 7.24
N ILE A 10 -6.72 4.79 7.21
CA ILE A 10 -5.63 5.74 6.97
C ILE A 10 -5.65 6.07 5.48
N VAL A 11 -5.93 7.33 5.16
CA VAL A 11 -5.95 7.82 3.78
C VAL A 11 -4.70 8.66 3.53
N THR A 12 -3.92 8.28 2.54
CA THR A 12 -2.71 9.02 2.13
C THR A 12 -2.61 9.06 0.60
N THR A 13 -1.60 9.74 0.08
CA THR A 13 -1.31 9.82 -1.36
C THR A 13 0.14 9.44 -1.60
N ILE A 14 0.45 8.97 -2.80
CA ILE A 14 1.82 8.72 -3.24
C ILE A 14 2.10 9.70 -4.38
N ARG A 15 3.18 10.48 -4.25
CA ARG A 15 3.65 11.36 -5.32
C ARG A 15 5.13 11.13 -5.55
N ASN A 16 5.52 10.86 -6.80
CA ASN A 16 6.90 10.62 -7.22
C ASN A 16 7.62 9.48 -6.48
N PHE A 17 6.94 8.42 -6.03
CA PHE A 17 7.66 7.35 -5.35
C PHE A 17 8.48 6.52 -6.33
N SER A 18 9.77 6.35 -6.06
CA SER A 18 10.67 5.43 -6.76
C SER A 18 10.80 4.10 -6.02
N PRO A 19 11.34 3.04 -6.67
CA PRO A 19 11.71 1.81 -5.97
C PRO A 19 12.61 2.10 -4.77
N GLY A 20 12.30 1.49 -3.63
CA GLY A 20 12.99 1.71 -2.36
C GLY A 20 12.26 2.66 -1.41
N MET A 21 11.40 3.56 -1.91
CA MET A 21 10.68 4.52 -1.05
C MET A 21 9.64 3.84 -0.16
N GLU A 22 9.51 4.37 1.06
CA GLU A 22 8.67 3.85 2.12
C GLU A 22 7.46 4.75 2.37
N SER A 23 6.35 4.13 2.76
CA SER A 23 5.18 4.83 3.25
C SER A 23 5.37 5.35 4.67
N ARG A 24 4.38 6.09 5.16
CA ARG A 24 4.20 6.27 6.61
C ARG A 24 3.96 4.93 7.29
N ARG A 25 4.39 4.83 8.55
CA ARG A 25 4.17 3.66 9.42
C ARG A 25 2.78 3.71 10.04
N TRP A 26 2.16 2.56 10.28
CA TRP A 26 0.92 2.42 11.03
C TRP A 26 0.98 1.23 11.99
N ASN A 27 0.16 1.27 13.03
CA ASN A 27 0.01 0.13 13.95
C ASN A 27 -1.05 -0.82 13.39
N ASP A 28 -0.73 -2.10 13.37
CA ASP A 28 -1.64 -3.15 12.92
C ASP A 28 -1.49 -4.44 13.72
N SER A 29 -2.50 -5.29 13.62
CA SER A 29 -2.52 -6.62 14.17
C SER A 29 -3.31 -7.51 13.20
N GLN A 30 -2.88 -8.76 12.99
CA GLN A 30 -3.59 -9.80 12.21
C GLN A 30 -3.86 -9.55 10.71
N PHE A 31 -4.25 -8.35 10.28
CA PHE A 31 -4.69 -8.04 8.93
C PHE A 31 -4.41 -6.58 8.54
N SER A 32 -3.78 -6.40 7.38
CA SER A 32 -3.67 -5.10 6.71
C SER A 32 -4.22 -5.18 5.31
N GLN A 33 -5.02 -4.19 4.92
CA GLN A 33 -5.42 -4.00 3.53
C GLN A 33 -4.88 -2.67 3.00
N ILE A 34 -4.21 -2.71 1.85
CA ILE A 34 -3.81 -1.50 1.11
C ILE A 34 -4.63 -1.46 -0.19
N THR A 35 -5.28 -0.33 -0.45
CA THR A 35 -6.02 -0.08 -1.70
C THR A 35 -5.48 1.17 -2.37
N PHE A 36 -4.94 1.02 -3.58
CA PHE A 36 -4.55 2.13 -4.45
C PHE A 36 -5.74 2.47 -5.35
N ILE A 37 -6.09 3.74 -5.42
CA ILE A 37 -7.22 4.28 -6.18
C ILE A 37 -6.70 5.47 -6.98
N GLY A 38 -7.07 5.55 -8.26
CA GLY A 38 -6.63 6.62 -9.14
C GLY A 38 -5.10 6.60 -9.29
N CYS A 39 -4.57 5.61 -9.99
CA CYS A 39 -3.15 5.57 -10.28
C CYS A 39 -2.83 6.49 -11.45
N GLY A 40 -1.88 7.40 -11.25
CA GLY A 40 -1.64 8.52 -12.17
C GLY A 40 -1.12 8.09 -13.56
N PRO A 41 -1.22 8.97 -14.57
CA PRO A 41 -0.97 8.66 -15.98
C PRO A 41 0.52 8.51 -16.37
N ARG A 42 1.44 8.41 -15.40
CA ARG A 42 2.90 8.43 -15.64
C ARG A 42 3.47 7.17 -16.32
N GLY A 43 2.67 6.42 -17.05
CA GLY A 43 3.09 5.23 -17.81
C GLY A 43 3.37 3.99 -16.95
N ALA A 44 3.25 4.08 -15.62
CA ALA A 44 3.35 2.91 -14.75
C ALA A 44 2.23 1.93 -15.11
N ARG A 45 2.60 0.67 -15.39
CA ARG A 45 1.68 -0.44 -15.74
C ARG A 45 1.38 -1.34 -14.56
N SER A 46 2.32 -1.43 -13.62
CA SER A 46 2.17 -2.16 -12.36
C SER A 46 3.21 -1.71 -11.35
N VAL A 47 2.89 -1.84 -10.07
CA VAL A 47 3.80 -1.55 -8.96
C VAL A 47 3.83 -2.70 -7.97
N GLN A 48 5.02 -3.14 -7.60
CA GLN A 48 5.20 -4.07 -6.49
C GLN A 48 5.23 -3.31 -5.18
N VAL A 49 4.42 -3.76 -4.23
CA VAL A 49 4.32 -3.23 -2.88
C VAL A 49 4.77 -4.32 -1.92
N LYS A 50 5.85 -4.04 -1.18
CA LYS A 50 6.43 -4.92 -0.17
C LYS A 50 5.92 -4.50 1.20
N MET A 51 5.30 -5.42 1.94
CA MET A 51 4.93 -5.15 3.33
C MET A 51 6.12 -5.44 4.24
N ARG A 52 6.41 -4.53 5.16
CA ARG A 52 7.48 -4.65 6.15
C ARG A 52 6.91 -4.40 7.53
N GLN A 53 7.41 -5.14 8.51
CA GLN A 53 7.17 -4.81 9.91
C GLN A 53 8.36 -4.02 10.42
N ASP A 54 8.09 -2.87 11.01
CA ASP A 54 9.10 -2.06 11.70
C ASP A 54 9.37 -2.69 13.08
N LYS A 55 10.61 -3.16 13.27
CA LYS A 55 11.08 -3.70 14.55
C LYS A 55 12.28 -2.89 15.03
N ALA A 56 12.11 -2.25 16.20
CA ALA A 56 13.21 -1.54 16.83
C ALA A 56 14.42 -2.46 17.03
N TRP A 57 15.60 -1.98 16.61
CA TRP A 57 16.90 -2.63 16.79
C TRP A 57 17.05 -4.00 16.09
N GLN A 58 16.22 -4.30 15.09
CA GLN A 58 16.28 -5.53 14.32
C GLN A 58 16.04 -5.25 12.82
N PRO A 59 16.49 -6.15 11.91
CA PRO A 59 16.10 -6.06 10.51
C PRO A 59 14.58 -6.16 10.36
N ASP A 60 13.99 -5.27 9.57
CA ASP A 60 12.55 -5.23 9.32
C ASP A 60 12.08 -6.43 8.48
N PRO A 61 11.36 -7.40 9.08
CA PRO A 61 11.00 -8.61 8.37
C PRO A 61 10.03 -8.30 7.23
N HIS A 62 10.30 -8.91 6.07
CA HIS A 62 9.42 -8.87 4.92
C HIS A 62 8.19 -9.76 5.15
N ARG A 63 7.01 -9.18 5.00
CA ARG A 63 5.71 -9.83 5.25
C ARG A 63 4.98 -10.24 3.97
N GLY A 64 5.65 -10.11 2.83
CA GLY A 64 5.13 -10.50 1.52
C GLY A 64 5.03 -9.32 0.57
N THR A 65 5.16 -9.63 -0.71
CA THR A 65 5.08 -8.68 -1.83
C THR A 65 3.76 -8.89 -2.57
N LYS A 66 3.15 -7.80 -3.03
CA LYS A 66 1.98 -7.85 -3.91
C LYS A 66 2.14 -6.90 -5.08
N THR A 67 1.63 -7.30 -6.24
CA THR A 67 1.71 -6.49 -7.47
C THR A 67 0.37 -5.84 -7.76
N PHE A 68 0.33 -4.52 -7.70
CA PHE A 68 -0.83 -3.68 -7.99
C PHE A 68 -0.80 -3.37 -9.48
N THR A 69 -1.81 -3.82 -10.22
CA THR A 69 -1.84 -3.75 -11.69
C THR A 69 -3.13 -3.14 -12.23
N LYS A 70 -4.29 -3.51 -11.69
CA LYS A 70 -5.60 -3.05 -12.18
C LYS A 70 -5.74 -1.52 -12.16
N CYS A 71 -5.23 -0.88 -11.11
CA CYS A 71 -5.26 0.57 -10.93
C CYS A 71 -4.50 1.30 -12.04
N PHE A 72 -3.43 0.70 -12.55
CA PHE A 72 -2.50 1.24 -13.53
C PHE A 72 -2.84 0.91 -14.98
N ARG A 73 -3.77 -0.03 -15.22
CA ARG A 73 -4.17 -0.46 -16.58
C ARG A 73 -5.26 0.41 -17.19
N ASN A 74 -5.93 1.25 -16.40
CA ASN A 74 -7.08 2.02 -16.86
C ASN A 74 -6.92 3.48 -16.44
N THR A 75 -7.32 4.41 -17.32
CA THR A 75 -7.38 5.85 -17.05
C THR A 75 -8.59 6.23 -16.20
N ASN A 76 -9.51 5.30 -15.95
CA ASN A 76 -10.67 5.52 -15.08
C ASN A 76 -10.22 5.90 -13.65
N PRO A 77 -10.61 7.08 -13.13
CA PRO A 77 -10.25 7.52 -11.78
C PRO A 77 -10.82 6.63 -10.66
N ALA A 78 -11.87 5.86 -10.94
CA ALA A 78 -12.43 4.86 -10.03
C ALA A 78 -11.69 3.52 -10.05
N SER A 79 -10.71 3.33 -10.95
CA SER A 79 -9.90 2.10 -11.00
C SER A 79 -9.09 1.95 -9.72
N TYR A 80 -9.06 0.71 -9.20
CA TYR A 80 -8.34 0.41 -7.97
C TYR A 80 -7.58 -0.92 -8.02
N SER A 81 -6.58 -1.06 -7.15
CA SER A 81 -5.87 -2.30 -6.87
C SER A 81 -5.75 -2.49 -5.38
N ARG A 82 -5.91 -3.73 -4.93
CA ARG A 82 -5.95 -4.08 -3.51
C ARG A 82 -4.97 -5.19 -3.21
N GLY A 83 -4.29 -5.06 -2.09
CA GLY A 83 -3.51 -6.11 -1.47
C GLY A 83 -3.94 -6.33 -0.03
N THR A 84 -4.10 -7.58 0.38
CA THR A 84 -4.44 -7.98 1.76
C THR A 84 -3.37 -8.89 2.36
N TRP A 85 -2.86 -8.53 3.53
CA TRP A 85 -1.91 -9.32 4.30
C TRP A 85 -2.62 -9.85 5.53
N HIS A 86 -2.46 -11.14 5.79
CA HIS A 86 -3.14 -11.85 6.87
C HIS A 86 -2.11 -12.45 7.83
N LYS A 87 -2.54 -12.85 9.02
CA LYS A 87 -1.70 -13.45 10.07
C LYS A 87 -0.50 -12.57 10.43
N LEU A 88 -0.70 -11.26 10.40
CA LEU A 88 0.33 -10.30 10.77
C LEU A 88 0.50 -10.29 12.30
N PRO A 89 1.74 -10.40 12.83
CA PRO A 89 2.00 -10.13 14.23
C PRO A 89 1.50 -8.75 14.65
N LYS A 90 1.23 -8.52 15.93
CA LYS A 90 0.97 -7.16 16.40
C LYS A 90 2.24 -6.30 16.26
N GLY A 91 2.13 -5.09 15.72
CA GLY A 91 3.28 -4.20 15.60
C GLY A 91 3.07 -3.01 14.67
N LYS A 92 4.18 -2.34 14.35
CA LYS A 92 4.25 -1.26 13.37
C LYS A 92 4.54 -1.83 11.99
N TYR A 93 3.84 -1.34 10.98
CA TYR A 93 3.98 -1.77 9.59
C TYR A 93 4.15 -0.56 8.68
N TYR A 94 4.85 -0.77 7.58
CA TYR A 94 4.91 0.15 6.46
C TYR A 94 4.95 -0.65 5.15
N PHE A 95 4.61 0.02 4.04
CA PHE A 95 4.84 -0.54 2.73
C PHE A 95 5.99 0.17 2.03
N GLN A 96 6.72 -0.59 1.23
CA GLN A 96 7.84 -0.11 0.42
C GLN A 96 7.56 -0.42 -1.06
N ILE A 97 7.93 0.50 -1.95
CA ILE A 97 7.85 0.25 -3.38
C ILE A 97 9.00 -0.67 -3.78
N GLY A 98 8.65 -1.86 -4.29
CA GLY A 98 9.61 -2.87 -4.70
C GLY A 98 10.17 -2.62 -6.10
N SER A 99 9.28 -2.53 -7.08
CA SER A 99 9.60 -2.26 -8.48
C SER A 99 8.40 -1.60 -9.18
N ILE A 100 8.69 -0.87 -10.24
CA ILE A 100 7.69 -0.17 -11.06
C ILE A 100 7.90 -0.61 -12.50
N LYS A 101 6.85 -1.10 -13.15
CA LYS A 101 6.91 -1.50 -14.56
C LYS A 101 6.41 -0.37 -15.44
N GLY A 102 7.18 0.03 -16.44
CA GLY A 102 6.78 1.04 -17.43
C GLY A 102 7.06 2.50 -17.05
N ALA A 103 7.58 2.76 -15.83
CA ALA A 103 7.92 4.10 -15.38
C ALA A 103 9.05 4.06 -14.33
N LYS A 104 9.71 5.21 -14.11
CA LYS A 104 10.73 5.38 -13.05
C LYS A 104 10.12 5.67 -11.68
N VAL A 105 8.93 6.28 -11.66
CA VAL A 105 8.22 6.70 -10.45
C VAL A 105 6.73 6.37 -10.57
N VAL A 106 6.04 6.36 -9.44
CA VAL A 106 4.59 6.15 -9.35
C VAL A 106 3.92 7.30 -8.60
N ASP A 107 2.71 7.65 -9.07
CA ASP A 107 1.74 8.46 -8.33
C ASP A 107 0.46 7.68 -8.10
N VAL A 108 -0.08 7.81 -6.89
CA VAL A 108 -1.37 7.25 -6.51
C VAL A 108 -2.15 8.34 -5.80
N TYR A 109 -3.28 8.74 -6.38
CA TYR A 109 -4.09 9.83 -5.85
C TYR A 109 -4.68 9.49 -4.48
N GLN A 110 -5.05 8.24 -4.25
CA GLN A 110 -5.53 7.81 -2.95
C GLN A 110 -5.04 6.39 -2.59
N VAL A 111 -4.37 6.29 -1.45
CA VAL A 111 -3.99 5.05 -0.79
C VAL A 111 -4.82 4.92 0.47
N ARG A 112 -5.67 3.90 0.54
CA ARG A 112 -6.44 3.56 1.74
C ARG A 112 -5.82 2.36 2.42
N ILE A 113 -5.46 2.52 3.69
CA ILE A 113 -4.92 1.46 4.54
C ILE A 113 -5.97 1.13 5.60
N ARG A 114 -6.41 -0.13 5.64
CA ARG A 114 -7.33 -0.63 6.67
C ARG A 114 -6.58 -1.55 7.63
N PRO A 115 -6.20 -1.04 8.81
CA PRO A 115 -5.69 -1.89 9.87
C PRO A 115 -6.84 -2.59 10.60
N LYS A 116 -6.63 -3.82 11.05
CA LYS A 116 -7.58 -4.54 11.91
C LYS A 116 -6.95 -4.74 13.27
N LYS A 117 -7.06 -3.74 14.13
CA LYS A 117 -6.46 -3.79 15.47
C LYS A 117 -7.01 -4.93 16.31
#